data_AF-A0A2Z3H5R6-F1
#
_entry.id   AF-A0A2Z3H5R6-F1
#
_cell.length_a   1.000
_cell.length_b   1.000
_cell.length_c   1.000
_cell.angle_alpha   90.00
_cell.angle_beta   90.00
_cell.angle_gamma   90.00
#
_symmetry.space_group_name_H-M   'P 1'
#
loop_
_entity.id
_entity.type
_entity.pdbx_description
1 polymer ?
#
loop_
_entity_poly.entity_id
_entity_poly.type
_entity_poly.pdbx_seq_one_letter_code
_entity_poly.pdbx_strand_id
1 'polypeptide(L)'
;MPTVLLPNVYFSPEQQGHKAAEVRVAAKTWAAIYHELAARFPSLSERLIDADGNPHGWFELYRDSDGESLRYDPDAVHGDDELLVLIYAVGD
;
A
#
# COMPACT_ATOMS: atom_id res chain seq x y z
N MET A 1 1.39 -13.94 -5.26
CA MET A 1 1.03 -12.98 -4.22
C MET A 1 1.72 -11.68 -4.60
N PRO A 2 0.99 -10.61 -4.95
CA PRO A 2 1.63 -9.37 -5.35
C PRO A 2 2.55 -8.85 -4.25
N THR A 3 3.55 -8.09 -4.66
CA THR A 3 4.53 -7.49 -3.74
C THR A 3 4.27 -5.99 -3.65
N VAL A 4 4.10 -5.48 -2.45
CA VAL A 4 3.99 -4.05 -2.18
C VAL A 4 5.32 -3.54 -1.66
N LEU A 5 5.89 -2.57 -2.37
CA LEU A 5 7.02 -1.78 -1.92
C LEU A 5 6.52 -0.66 -0.98
N LEU A 6 6.95 -0.72 0.27
CA LEU A 6 6.67 0.27 1.31
C LEU A 6 7.90 1.17 1.52
N PRO A 7 7.81 2.49 1.26
CA PRO A 7 8.87 3.43 1.55
C PRO A 7 9.23 3.48 3.05
N ASN A 8 10.52 3.72 3.32
CA ASN A 8 11.06 3.58 4.68
C ASN A 8 10.46 4.57 5.70
N VAL A 9 9.92 5.69 5.21
CA VAL A 9 9.32 6.76 6.01
C VAL A 9 8.09 6.33 6.81
N TYR A 10 7.55 5.14 6.56
CA TYR A 10 6.36 4.63 7.22
C TYR A 10 6.65 3.61 8.34
N PHE A 11 7.92 3.25 8.49
CA PHE A 11 8.35 2.37 9.57
C PHE A 11 8.71 3.19 10.82
N SER A 12 8.52 2.56 11.97
CA SER A 12 8.93 3.15 13.25
C SER A 12 10.44 3.47 13.25
N PRO A 13 10.91 4.44 14.06
CA PRO A 13 12.34 4.77 14.16
C PRO A 13 13.24 3.55 14.41
N GLU A 14 12.72 2.53 15.10
CA GLU A 14 13.40 1.27 15.41
C GLU A 14 13.64 0.38 14.19
N GLN A 15 12.90 0.63 13.11
CA GLN A 15 12.94 -0.09 11.84
C GLN A 15 13.63 0.74 10.72
N GLN A 16 14.12 1.94 11.04
CA GLN A 16 14.83 2.82 10.10
C GLN A 16 16.22 2.28 9.76
N GLY A 17 16.28 1.41 8.76
CA GLY A 17 17.52 0.89 8.17
C GLY A 17 17.39 0.37 6.74
N HIS A 18 16.15 0.14 6.26
CA HIS A 18 15.88 -0.47 4.96
C HIS A 18 15.30 0.54 3.96
N LYS A 19 16.04 0.96 2.92
CA LYS A 19 15.59 1.98 1.94
C LYS A 19 14.12 1.87 1.47
N ALA A 20 13.59 0.64 1.36
CA ALA A 20 12.17 0.31 1.29
C ALA A 20 11.99 -1.12 1.83
N ALA A 21 10.77 -1.48 2.26
CA ALA A 21 10.43 -2.86 2.59
C ALA A 21 9.55 -3.46 1.49
N GLU A 22 9.86 -4.69 1.08
CA GLU A 22 9.03 -5.47 0.17
C GLU A 22 8.11 -6.38 0.99
N VAL A 23 6.81 -6.23 0.79
CA VAL A 23 5.78 -6.99 1.50
C VAL A 23 4.97 -7.80 0.52
N ARG A 24 5.06 -9.12 0.62
CA ARG A 24 4.14 -10.00 -0.11
C ARG A 24 2.76 -9.97 0.55
N VAL A 25 1.75 -9.64 -0.25
CA VAL A 25 0.36 -9.60 0.20
C VAL A 25 -0.47 -10.71 -0.45
N ALA A 26 -1.38 -11.29 0.32
CA ALA A 26 -2.30 -12.32 -0.17
C ALA A 26 -3.47 -11.71 -0.94
N ALA A 27 -3.88 -10.50 -0.54
CA ALA A 27 -4.88 -9.69 -1.20
C ALA A 27 -4.46 -9.34 -2.63
N LYS A 28 -5.46 -9.28 -3.51
CA LYS A 28 -5.27 -8.97 -4.94
C LYS A 28 -6.06 -7.77 -5.42
N THR A 29 -6.96 -7.20 -4.62
CA THR A 29 -7.70 -5.99 -4.98
C THR A 29 -7.18 -4.80 -4.19
N TRP A 30 -7.30 -3.61 -4.74
CA TRP A 30 -6.82 -2.37 -4.12
C TRP A 30 -7.27 -2.22 -2.66
N ALA A 31 -8.57 -2.34 -2.38
CA ALA A 31 -9.11 -2.19 -1.03
C ALA A 31 -8.60 -3.29 -0.06
N ALA A 32 -8.54 -4.54 -0.52
CA ALA A 32 -8.09 -5.65 0.30
C ALA A 32 -6.59 -5.54 0.63
N ILE A 33 -5.78 -5.01 -0.29
CA ILE A 33 -4.36 -4.75 -0.05
C ILE A 33 -4.20 -3.69 1.05
N TYR A 34 -4.98 -2.61 1.02
CA TYR A 34 -4.97 -1.58 2.07
C TYR A 34 -5.32 -2.17 3.44
N HIS A 35 -6.35 -3.01 3.52
CA HIS A 35 -6.73 -3.69 4.77
C HIS A 35 -5.64 -4.62 5.29
N GLU A 36 -5.02 -5.41 4.40
CA GLU A 36 -3.93 -6.32 4.79
C GLU A 36 -2.70 -5.56 5.30
N LEU A 37 -2.35 -4.44 4.65
CA LEU A 37 -1.26 -3.58 5.08
C LEU A 37 -1.59 -2.90 6.43
N ALA A 38 -2.79 -2.36 6.61
CA ALA A 38 -3.23 -1.75 7.86
C ALA A 38 -3.19 -2.74 9.04
N ALA A 39 -3.59 -3.99 8.81
CA ALA A 39 -3.54 -5.04 9.82
C ALA A 39 -2.11 -5.45 10.21
N ARG A 40 -1.16 -5.41 9.27
CA ARG A 40 0.25 -5.78 9.49
C ARG A 40 1.11 -4.64 10.02
N PHE A 41 0.76 -3.41 9.66
CA PHE A 41 1.51 -2.20 10.01
C PHE A 41 0.58 -1.21 10.72
N PRO A 42 0.39 -1.33 12.05
CA PRO A 42 -0.52 -0.47 12.80
C PRO A 42 -0.22 1.03 12.66
N SER A 43 1.05 1.40 12.44
CA SER A 43 1.46 2.80 12.18
C SER A 43 0.88 3.40 10.89
N LEU A 44 0.44 2.55 9.96
CA LEU A 44 -0.19 2.94 8.71
C LEU A 44 -1.72 2.89 8.77
N SER A 45 -2.30 2.19 9.75
CA SER A 45 -3.73 1.88 9.78
C SER A 45 -4.62 3.13 9.65
N GLU A 46 -4.41 4.14 10.50
CA GLU A 46 -5.22 5.38 10.50
C GLU A 46 -5.02 6.25 9.26
N ARG A 47 -3.96 5.99 8.49
CA ARG A 47 -3.67 6.73 7.25
C ARG A 47 -4.11 5.99 6.00
N LEU A 48 -4.19 4.66 6.07
CA LEU A 48 -4.67 3.81 4.98
C LEU A 48 -6.18 3.61 5.05
N ILE A 49 -6.76 3.53 6.25
CA ILE A 49 -8.17 3.20 6.47
C ILE A 49 -8.82 4.29 7.32
N ASP A 50 -9.97 4.80 6.88
CA ASP A 50 -10.77 5.77 7.62
C ASP A 50 -11.57 5.12 8.77
N ALA A 51 -12.28 5.93 9.55
CA ALA A 51 -13.06 5.46 10.70
C ALA A 51 -14.21 4.51 10.31
N ASP A 52 -14.67 4.56 9.05
CA ASP A 52 -15.73 3.71 8.52
C ASP A 52 -15.18 2.40 7.91
N GLY A 53 -13.86 2.22 7.91
CA GLY A 53 -13.20 1.04 7.37
C GLY A 53 -12.93 1.13 5.87
N ASN A 54 -13.05 2.30 5.24
CA ASN A 54 -12.78 2.45 3.82
C ASN A 54 -11.33 2.90 3.58
N PRO A 55 -10.70 2.50 2.47
CA PRO A 55 -9.40 3.03 2.13
C PRO A 55 -9.42 4.55 1.96
N HIS A 56 -8.45 5.21 2.59
CA HIS A 56 -8.33 6.66 2.67
C HIS A 56 -7.29 7.18 1.66
N GLY A 57 -7.57 8.34 1.05
CA GLY A 57 -6.79 8.90 -0.06
C GLY A 57 -5.44 9.52 0.30
N TRP A 58 -4.93 9.33 1.52
CA TRP A 58 -3.61 9.83 1.93
C TRP A 58 -2.47 9.09 1.22
N PHE A 59 -2.78 7.88 0.76
CA PHE A 59 -1.86 7.02 0.03
C PHE A 59 -2.48 6.59 -1.28
N GLU A 60 -1.61 6.32 -2.25
CA GLU A 60 -1.97 5.69 -3.51
C GLU A 60 -1.07 4.48 -3.76
N LEU A 61 -1.66 3.39 -4.26
CA LEU A 61 -0.93 2.26 -4.80
C LEU A 61 -0.79 2.42 -6.30
N TYR A 62 0.43 2.29 -6.79
CA TYR A 62 0.77 2.33 -8.21
C TYR A 62 1.27 0.98 -8.67
N ARG A 63 0.95 0.60 -9.91
CA ARG A 63 1.65 -0.50 -10.59
C ARG A 63 3.03 -0.01 -11.02
N ASP A 64 4.08 -0.77 -10.67
CA ASP A 64 5.44 -0.41 -11.08
C ASP A 64 5.63 -0.52 -12.61
N SER A 65 4.90 -1.42 -13.27
CA SER A 65 5.02 -1.69 -14.71
C SER A 65 4.64 -0.52 -15.62
N ASP A 66 3.66 0.28 -15.21
CA ASP A 66 3.05 1.33 -16.04
C ASP A 66 2.82 2.65 -15.29
N GLY A 67 3.01 2.68 -13.98
CA GLY A 67 2.80 3.86 -13.16
C GLY A 67 1.34 4.26 -13.04
N GLU A 68 0.38 3.36 -13.31
CA GLU A 68 -1.03 3.66 -13.12
C GLU A 68 -1.44 3.52 -11.66
N SER A 69 -2.20 4.51 -11.17
CA SER A 69 -2.77 4.50 -9.84
C SER A 69 -4.00 3.58 -9.80
N LEU A 70 -3.98 2.65 -8.85
CA LEU A 70 -5.03 1.64 -8.69
C LEU A 70 -6.36 2.21 -8.17
N ARG A 71 -6.37 3.45 -7.66
CA ARG A 71 -7.61 4.12 -7.23
C ARG A 71 -8.62 4.31 -8.37
N TYR A 72 -8.14 4.35 -9.62
CA TYR A 72 -8.97 4.54 -10.81
C TYR A 72 -9.46 3.21 -11.40
N ASP A 73 -9.00 2.09 -10.85
CA ASP A 73 -9.44 0.74 -11.18
C ASP A 73 -9.56 -0.11 -9.90
N PRO A 74 -10.49 0.23 -8.99
CA PRO A 74 -10.57 -0.39 -7.66
C PRO A 74 -10.95 -1.88 -7.69
N ASP A 75 -11.56 -2.33 -8.79
CA ASP A 75 -11.97 -3.72 -9.01
C ASP A 75 -10.88 -4.55 -9.72
N ALA A 76 -9.74 -3.95 -10.10
CA ALA A 76 -8.61 -4.66 -10.66
C ALA A 76 -8.13 -5.78 -9.72
N VAL A 77 -7.81 -6.93 -10.32
CA VAL A 77 -7.22 -8.07 -9.62
C VAL A 77 -5.76 -8.21 -10.02
N HIS A 78 -4.87 -7.96 -9.07
CA HIS A 78 -3.43 -7.95 -9.27
C HIS A 78 -2.83 -9.35 -9.32
N GLY A 79 -1.89 -9.50 -10.25
CA GLY A 79 -1.19 -10.74 -10.54
C GLY A 79 -0.25 -11.17 -9.42
N ASP A 80 0.14 -12.45 -9.44
CA ASP A 80 0.97 -13.02 -8.38
C ASP A 80 2.44 -12.55 -8.39
N ASP A 81 2.89 -12.01 -9.53
CA ASP A 81 4.24 -11.50 -9.76
C ASP A 81 4.25 -9.95 -9.88
N GLU A 82 3.13 -9.31 -9.59
CA GLU A 82 2.98 -7.86 -9.75
C GLU A 82 3.69 -7.11 -8.62
N LEU A 83 4.43 -6.07 -9.00
CA LEU A 83 5.07 -5.14 -8.08
C LEU A 83 4.22 -3.87 -8.01
N LEU A 84 3.78 -3.55 -6.79
CA LEU A 84 3.00 -2.37 -6.47
C LEU A 84 3.82 -1.46 -5.58
N VAL A 85 3.66 -0.15 -5.73
CA VAL A 85 4.37 0.85 -4.93
C VAL A 85 3.36 1.66 -4.15
N LEU A 86 3.47 1.65 -2.82
CA LEU A 86 2.66 2.50 -1.96
C LEU A 86 3.35 3.86 -1.79
N ILE A 87 2.74 4.93 -2.27
CA ILE A 87 3.26 6.28 -2.11
C ILE A 87 2.30 7.15 -1.30
N TYR A 88 2.85 8.16 -0.63
CA TYR A 88 2.05 9.20 -0.02
C TYR A 88 1.53 10.15 -1.10
N ALA A 89 0.22 10.25 -1.23
CA ALA A 89 -0.45 11.01 -2.27
C ALA A 89 -0.80 12.44 -1.83
N VAL A 90 -0.91 12.69 -0.51
CA VAL A 90 -1.27 13.99 0.04
C VAL A 90 -0.01 14.75 0.43
N GLY A 91 0.66 15.34 -0.56
CA GLY A 91 1.78 16.25 -0.35
C GLY A 91 1.45 17.68 -0.78
N ASP A 92 1.24 18.55 0.21
CA ASP A 92 1.84 19.89 0.27
C ASP A 92 2.53 19.99 1.65
#